data_AF-A0A2S7YMI9-F1
#
_entry.id   AF-A0A2S7YMI9-F1
#
_cell.length_a   1.000
_cell.length_b   1.000
_cell.length_c   1.000
_cell.angle_alpha   90.00
_cell.angle_beta   90.00
_cell.angle_gamma   90.00
#
_symmetry.space_group_name_H-M   'P 1'
#
loop_
_entity.id
_entity.type
_entity.pdbx_description
1 polymer ?
#
loop_
_entity_poly.entity_id
_entity_poly.type
_entity_poly.pdbx_seq_one_letter_code
_entity_poly.pdbx_strand_id
1 'polypeptide(L)'
;MPCISSCRSTARLFHSSLRRRRTVLPVQNIDWNATADSIQSFRHGAFAEKRPVIFRKDHGSPTSSIPALTKWFQGPAQGSVAGGRLSKQLEEFHLLPFPYEIVGASKENLQAINSFCTSLIASQDMQDQIIAGILHSTLADSAGDRFFQLFAPLKLLHKALEFNQLRKASGESTVELYIAQSLLADLPTRLQQDVPTPTLVLEAGKGDVYSSSIWLGTEPTYTPLHRDPNPNLFCQLHNQKVVRLLPPQLGEKLYLQVQVQLRLQGSSRMRGVEMMEGEERKVLQEAVWEPETPIEEMCEAELDAGDALFIPEGWWHSVKSSGASGDLNGSVNWWFR
;
A
#
# COMPACT_ATOMS: atom_id res chain seq x y z
N MET A 1 -11.90 -33.00 -58.70
CA MET A 1 -10.72 -32.17 -58.42
C MET A 1 -10.83 -30.92 -59.28
N PRO A 2 -10.64 -29.67 -58.78
CA PRO A 2 -9.91 -29.26 -57.58
C PRO A 2 -10.76 -28.55 -56.52
N CYS A 3 -10.17 -28.46 -55.33
CA CYS A 3 -10.64 -27.81 -54.12
C CYS A 3 -10.20 -26.33 -54.15
N ILE A 4 -11.11 -25.38 -53.91
CA ILE A 4 -10.75 -23.97 -53.70
C ILE A 4 -11.07 -23.62 -52.25
N SER A 5 -10.01 -23.39 -51.48
CA SER A 5 -9.99 -23.05 -50.07
C SER A 5 -10.62 -21.68 -49.80
N SER A 6 -11.65 -21.63 -48.94
CA SER A 6 -12.16 -20.37 -48.40
C SER A 6 -11.20 -19.85 -47.32
N CYS A 7 -10.55 -18.73 -47.59
CA CYS A 7 -9.76 -18.00 -46.60
C CYS A 7 -10.72 -17.21 -45.70
N ARG A 8 -10.99 -17.71 -44.48
CA ARG A 8 -11.73 -16.95 -43.45
C ARG A 8 -10.74 -16.03 -42.72
N SER A 9 -10.78 -14.76 -43.07
CA SER A 9 -10.16 -13.68 -42.31
C SER A 9 -10.86 -13.56 -40.95
N THR A 10 -10.19 -13.99 -39.88
CA THR A 10 -10.61 -13.74 -38.50
C THR A 10 -10.22 -12.31 -38.14
N ALA A 11 -11.19 -11.41 -38.24
CA ALA A 11 -11.09 -10.06 -37.69
C ALA A 11 -10.80 -10.17 -36.18
N ARG A 12 -9.61 -9.75 -35.76
CA ARG A 12 -9.27 -9.59 -34.34
C ARG A 12 -10.12 -8.45 -33.79
N LEU A 13 -11.13 -8.81 -33.00
CA LEU A 13 -11.84 -7.87 -32.16
C LEU A 13 -10.87 -7.36 -31.09
N PHE A 14 -10.24 -6.23 -31.37
CA PHE A 14 -9.63 -5.40 -30.35
C PHE A 14 -10.75 -5.03 -29.36
N HIS A 15 -10.73 -5.64 -28.18
CA HIS A 15 -11.46 -5.12 -27.03
C HIS A 15 -10.83 -3.77 -26.68
N SER A 16 -11.38 -2.70 -27.24
CA SER A 16 -11.16 -1.36 -26.72
C SER A 16 -11.75 -1.33 -25.32
N SER A 17 -10.88 -1.27 -24.31
CA SER A 17 -11.31 -0.93 -22.95
C SER A 17 -12.01 0.42 -23.04
N LEU A 18 -13.33 0.43 -22.84
CA LEU A 18 -14.09 1.64 -22.60
C LEU A 18 -13.42 2.38 -21.44
N ARG A 19 -12.67 3.43 -21.75
CA ARG A 19 -12.15 4.37 -20.75
C ARG A 19 -13.35 4.94 -19.99
N ARG A 20 -13.67 4.39 -18.82
CA ARG A 20 -14.43 5.12 -17.79
C ARG A 20 -13.74 6.48 -17.68
N ARG A 21 -14.42 7.57 -18.03
CA ARG A 21 -13.91 8.93 -17.83
C ARG A 21 -13.48 9.01 -16.37
N ARG A 22 -12.19 9.21 -16.09
CA ARG A 22 -11.70 9.43 -14.73
C ARG A 22 -12.39 10.69 -14.21
N THR A 23 -13.24 10.52 -13.21
CA THR A 23 -14.05 11.55 -12.55
C THR A 23 -13.33 12.18 -11.36
N VAL A 24 -12.01 11.95 -11.25
CA VAL A 24 -11.19 12.34 -10.11
C VAL A 24 -10.09 13.29 -10.59
N LEU A 25 -9.83 14.36 -9.83
CA LEU A 25 -8.84 15.37 -10.18
C LEU A 25 -7.41 14.85 -9.93
N PRO A 26 -6.43 15.06 -10.81
CA PRO A 26 -5.05 14.68 -10.52
C PRO A 26 -4.46 15.58 -9.43
N VAL A 27 -3.64 15.02 -8.53
CA VAL A 27 -2.82 15.81 -7.62
C VAL A 27 -1.71 16.54 -8.39
N GLN A 28 -1.50 17.83 -8.08
CA GLN A 28 -0.50 18.66 -8.77
C GLN A 28 0.93 18.20 -8.45
N ASN A 29 1.75 18.01 -9.49
CA ASN A 29 3.18 17.77 -9.35
C ASN A 29 3.94 19.08 -9.07
N ILE A 30 4.99 19.00 -8.25
CA ILE A 30 5.93 20.10 -8.04
C ILE A 30 7.37 19.62 -8.23
N ASP A 31 8.20 20.49 -8.83
CA ASP A 31 9.62 20.21 -9.03
C ASP A 31 10.37 20.26 -7.68
N TRP A 32 11.31 19.34 -7.50
CA TRP A 32 12.05 19.21 -6.25
C TRP A 32 13.54 18.99 -6.50
N ASN A 33 14.38 19.77 -5.83
CA ASN A 33 15.84 19.66 -5.94
C ASN A 33 16.57 19.80 -4.59
N ALA A 34 15.83 19.73 -3.48
CA ALA A 34 16.36 19.85 -2.12
C ALA A 34 17.16 21.13 -1.84
N THR A 35 16.87 22.22 -2.57
CA THR A 35 17.44 23.55 -2.30
C THR A 35 16.54 24.34 -1.34
N ALA A 36 17.11 25.38 -0.71
CA ALA A 36 16.35 26.32 0.11
C ALA A 36 15.16 26.95 -0.64
N ASP A 37 15.30 27.21 -1.94
CA ASP A 37 14.24 27.74 -2.79
C ASP A 37 13.10 26.73 -2.99
N SER A 38 13.43 25.44 -3.21
CA SER A 38 12.41 24.38 -3.31
C SER A 38 11.66 24.17 -1.99
N ILE A 39 12.35 24.28 -0.85
CA ILE A 39 11.75 24.26 0.49
C ILE A 39 10.80 25.45 0.66
N GLN A 40 11.25 26.67 0.32
CA GLN A 40 10.44 27.88 0.39
C GLN A 40 9.19 27.78 -0.49
N SER A 41 9.34 27.30 -1.72
CA SER A 41 8.23 27.07 -2.65
C SER A 41 7.22 26.06 -2.09
N PHE A 42 7.69 24.93 -1.56
CA PHE A 42 6.82 23.94 -0.92
C PHE A 42 6.09 24.51 0.31
N ARG A 43 6.79 25.25 1.17
CA ARG A 43 6.21 25.88 2.36
C ARG A 43 5.03 26.79 2.01
N HIS A 44 5.22 27.70 1.07
CA HIS A 44 4.19 28.66 0.69
C HIS A 44 3.12 28.04 -0.20
N GLY A 45 3.50 27.17 -1.13
CA GLY A 45 2.59 26.65 -2.16
C GLY A 45 1.80 25.41 -1.75
N ALA A 46 2.24 24.64 -0.76
CA ALA A 46 1.61 23.37 -0.40
C ALA A 46 1.39 23.23 1.11
N PHE A 47 2.44 23.44 1.90
CA PHE A 47 2.38 23.20 3.34
C PHE A 47 1.45 24.19 4.05
N ALA A 48 1.65 25.50 3.85
CA ALA A 48 0.82 26.55 4.47
C ALA A 48 -0.63 26.54 3.95
N GLU A 49 -0.81 26.31 2.64
CA GLU A 49 -2.12 26.25 1.98
C GLU A 49 -2.86 24.94 2.23
N LYS A 50 -2.27 24.00 2.99
CA LYS A 50 -2.81 22.66 3.25
C LYS A 50 -3.26 21.97 1.95
N ARG A 51 -2.40 22.01 0.93
CA ARG A 51 -2.69 21.49 -0.41
C ARG A 51 -1.88 20.24 -0.70
N PRO A 52 -2.51 19.12 -1.10
CA PRO A 52 -1.79 17.92 -1.51
C PRO A 52 -0.95 18.18 -2.75
N VAL A 53 0.27 17.67 -2.75
CA VAL A 53 1.17 17.73 -3.91
C VAL A 53 1.91 16.40 -4.06
N ILE A 54 2.17 16.02 -5.30
CA ILE A 54 2.98 14.86 -5.64
C ILE A 54 4.37 15.33 -6.08
N PHE A 55 5.39 14.55 -5.73
CA PHE A 55 6.76 14.71 -6.19
C PHE A 55 7.09 13.52 -7.08
N ARG A 56 7.16 13.75 -8.38
CA ARG A 56 7.46 12.70 -9.35
C ARG A 56 8.95 12.40 -9.40
N LYS A 57 9.31 11.12 -9.51
CA LYS A 57 10.71 10.66 -9.58
C LYS A 57 11.54 11.36 -10.67
N ASP A 58 10.93 11.73 -11.80
CA ASP A 58 11.54 12.41 -12.94
C ASP A 58 11.57 13.94 -12.81
N HIS A 59 10.87 14.51 -11.82
CA HIS A 59 10.88 15.93 -11.47
C HIS A 59 11.67 16.23 -10.19
N GLY A 60 12.46 15.23 -9.78
CA GLY A 60 13.03 15.17 -8.45
C GLY A 60 11.96 14.85 -7.40
N SER A 61 12.32 13.98 -6.48
CA SER A 61 11.44 13.51 -5.43
C SER A 61 12.25 13.32 -4.15
N PRO A 62 11.72 13.69 -2.97
CA PRO A 62 12.38 13.37 -1.71
C PRO A 62 12.72 11.88 -1.58
N THR A 63 11.92 11.00 -2.19
CA THR A 63 12.14 9.55 -2.20
C THR A 63 13.45 9.14 -2.88
N SER A 64 13.97 9.91 -3.84
CA SER A 64 15.22 9.57 -4.54
C SER A 64 16.44 9.55 -3.60
N SER A 65 16.36 10.25 -2.47
CA SER A 65 17.40 10.28 -1.44
C SER A 65 17.36 9.09 -0.48
N ILE A 66 16.32 8.23 -0.55
CA ILE A 66 16.10 7.11 0.37
C ILE A 66 16.86 5.86 -0.14
N PRO A 67 17.90 5.37 0.56
CA PRO A 67 18.66 4.21 0.12
C PRO A 67 17.83 2.91 -0.01
N ALA A 68 16.80 2.72 0.80
CA ALA A 68 15.90 1.57 0.75
C ALA A 68 15.25 1.38 -0.63
N LEU A 69 15.04 2.46 -1.40
CA LEU A 69 14.50 2.42 -2.77
C LEU A 69 15.26 1.44 -3.67
N THR A 70 16.58 1.33 -3.50
CA THR A 70 17.44 0.45 -4.31
C THR A 70 18.02 -0.72 -3.53
N LYS A 71 18.18 -0.59 -2.20
CA LYS A 71 18.80 -1.63 -1.36
C LYS A 71 17.84 -2.74 -0.95
N TRP A 72 16.58 -2.43 -0.66
CA TRP A 72 15.66 -3.38 -0.05
C TRP A 72 14.96 -4.29 -1.06
N PHE A 73 14.97 -3.90 -2.33
CA PHE A 73 14.17 -4.56 -3.36
C PHE A 73 15.07 -5.02 -4.51
N GLN A 74 14.73 -6.17 -5.07
CA GLN A 74 15.29 -6.66 -6.33
C GLN A 74 14.20 -6.66 -7.38
N GLY A 75 14.54 -6.15 -8.58
CA GLY A 75 13.66 -6.25 -9.74
C GLY A 75 13.33 -7.70 -10.09
N PRO A 76 12.28 -7.95 -10.89
CA PRO A 76 11.95 -9.29 -11.34
C PRO A 76 13.14 -9.93 -12.04
N ALA A 77 13.38 -11.23 -11.80
CA ALA A 77 14.41 -11.99 -12.48
C ALA A 77 14.19 -11.92 -14.02
N GLN A 78 15.28 -11.92 -14.80
CA GLN A 78 15.19 -11.91 -16.26
C GLN A 78 14.27 -13.05 -16.74
N GLY A 79 13.21 -12.69 -17.47
CA GLY A 79 12.20 -13.63 -17.98
C GLY A 79 10.95 -13.83 -17.11
N SER A 80 10.85 -13.16 -15.95
CA SER A 80 9.65 -13.21 -15.09
C SER A 80 8.68 -12.06 -15.39
N VAL A 81 7.39 -12.39 -15.51
CA VAL A 81 6.30 -11.44 -15.72
C VAL A 81 5.86 -10.90 -14.35
N ALA A 82 6.55 -9.86 -13.87
CA ALA A 82 6.25 -9.08 -12.67
C ALA A 82 6.25 -9.84 -11.31
N GLY A 83 6.79 -9.17 -10.30
CA GLY A 83 6.95 -9.68 -8.93
C GLY A 83 8.37 -9.45 -8.42
N GLY A 84 8.61 -8.24 -7.87
CA GLY A 84 9.86 -7.95 -7.18
C GLY A 84 10.03 -8.82 -5.94
N ARG A 85 11.27 -8.90 -5.45
CA ARG A 85 11.63 -9.66 -4.25
C ARG A 85 12.27 -8.74 -3.22
N LEU A 86 12.20 -9.14 -1.96
CA LEU A 86 13.11 -8.58 -0.96
C LEU A 86 14.54 -8.91 -1.36
N SER A 87 15.45 -7.96 -1.15
CA SER A 87 16.85 -8.18 -1.48
C SER A 87 17.50 -9.19 -0.54
N LYS A 88 18.56 -9.84 -1.01
CA LYS A 88 19.37 -10.75 -0.17
C LYS A 88 19.90 -10.09 1.10
N GLN A 89 20.05 -8.76 1.11
CA GLN A 89 20.52 -8.02 2.29
C GLN A 89 19.48 -8.06 3.42
N LEU A 90 18.19 -8.20 3.11
CA LEU A 90 17.15 -8.33 4.12
C LEU A 90 17.08 -9.74 4.74
N GLU A 91 17.80 -10.72 4.19
CA GLU A 91 17.85 -12.08 4.75
C GLU A 91 18.44 -12.12 6.16
N GLU A 92 19.40 -11.23 6.48
CA GLU A 92 19.99 -11.13 7.81
C GLU A 92 18.97 -10.66 8.87
N PHE A 93 17.87 -10.02 8.45
CA PHE A 93 16.81 -9.51 9.31
C PHE A 93 15.56 -10.40 9.33
N HIS A 94 15.64 -11.62 8.78
CA HIS A 94 14.51 -12.55 8.71
C HIS A 94 13.81 -12.82 10.04
N LEU A 95 14.54 -12.78 11.16
CA LEU A 95 14.00 -13.02 12.50
C LEU A 95 13.42 -11.77 13.18
N LEU A 96 13.58 -10.59 12.57
CA LEU A 96 13.07 -9.34 13.13
C LEU A 96 11.52 -9.38 13.10
N PRO A 97 10.83 -9.18 14.25
CA PRO A 97 9.39 -9.25 14.30
C PRO A 97 8.75 -7.97 13.74
N PHE A 98 7.64 -8.15 13.02
CA PHE A 98 6.84 -7.08 12.44
C PHE A 98 5.35 -7.27 12.79
N PRO A 99 4.59 -6.17 12.97
CA PRO A 99 3.15 -6.23 13.06
C PRO A 99 2.56 -6.51 11.68
N TYR A 100 1.97 -7.68 11.50
CA TYR A 100 1.26 -8.06 10.29
C TYR A 100 -0.24 -7.90 10.49
N GLU A 101 -0.87 -7.39 9.45
CA GLU A 101 -2.31 -7.41 9.21
C GLU A 101 -2.60 -8.42 8.10
N ILE A 102 -3.57 -9.30 8.34
CA ILE A 102 -4.06 -10.26 7.36
C ILE A 102 -5.54 -9.99 7.16
N VAL A 103 -5.91 -9.59 5.95
CA VAL A 103 -7.31 -9.37 5.59
C VAL A 103 -7.86 -10.63 4.94
N GLY A 104 -8.54 -11.48 5.73
CA GLY A 104 -9.32 -12.62 5.26
C GLY A 104 -10.62 -12.21 4.56
N ALA A 105 -10.57 -11.24 3.64
CA ALA A 105 -11.75 -10.63 3.03
C ALA A 105 -12.54 -11.59 2.11
N SER A 106 -11.91 -12.64 1.59
CA SER A 106 -12.50 -13.57 0.64
C SER A 106 -12.25 -15.04 1.02
N LYS A 107 -13.12 -15.94 0.55
CA LYS A 107 -12.95 -17.39 0.76
C LYS A 107 -11.67 -17.88 0.08
N GLU A 108 -11.33 -17.28 -1.05
CA GLU A 108 -10.17 -17.59 -1.88
C GLU A 108 -8.86 -17.20 -1.18
N ASN A 109 -8.87 -16.10 -0.42
CA ASN A 109 -7.73 -15.66 0.39
C ASN A 109 -7.51 -16.57 1.59
N LEU A 110 -8.57 -16.94 2.31
CA LEU A 110 -8.47 -17.91 3.41
C LEU A 110 -7.96 -19.28 2.94
N GLN A 111 -8.39 -19.73 1.76
CA GLN A 111 -7.83 -20.94 1.13
C GLN A 111 -6.33 -20.77 0.81
N ALA A 112 -5.92 -19.60 0.31
CA ALA A 112 -4.52 -19.30 0.06
C ALA A 112 -3.67 -19.42 1.32
N ILE A 113 -4.13 -18.81 2.42
CA ILE A 113 -3.45 -18.82 3.71
C ILE A 113 -3.37 -20.24 4.27
N ASN A 114 -4.44 -21.03 4.19
CA ASN A 114 -4.43 -22.42 4.64
C ASN A 114 -3.44 -23.30 3.85
N SER A 115 -3.42 -23.15 2.52
CA SER A 115 -2.45 -23.84 1.67
C SER A 115 -1.01 -23.41 1.97
N PHE A 116 -0.81 -22.11 2.22
CA PHE A 116 0.49 -21.57 2.61
C PHE A 116 0.95 -22.14 3.97
N CYS A 117 0.08 -22.12 4.98
CA CYS A 117 0.34 -22.71 6.28
C CYS A 117 0.70 -24.19 6.17
N THR A 118 -0.04 -24.96 5.36
CA THR A 118 0.27 -26.37 5.07
C THR A 118 1.65 -26.55 4.45
N SER A 119 2.04 -25.67 3.51
CA SER A 119 3.36 -25.72 2.89
C SER A 119 4.51 -25.40 3.87
N LEU A 120 4.28 -24.49 4.81
CA LEU A 120 5.23 -24.17 5.87
C LEU A 120 5.38 -25.33 6.88
N ILE A 121 4.28 -26.00 7.24
CA ILE A 121 4.30 -27.19 8.10
C ILE A 121 5.11 -28.32 7.45
N ALA A 122 4.98 -28.50 6.13
CA ALA A 122 5.71 -29.51 5.39
C ALA A 122 7.19 -29.16 5.16
N SER A 123 7.62 -27.93 5.46
CA SER A 123 9.02 -27.51 5.34
C SER A 123 9.92 -28.25 6.32
N GLN A 124 11.17 -28.51 5.92
CA GLN A 124 12.20 -29.06 6.81
C GLN A 124 12.85 -27.99 7.69
N ASP A 125 12.58 -26.70 7.42
CA ASP A 125 13.10 -25.58 8.20
C ASP A 125 12.24 -25.36 9.45
N MET A 126 12.86 -25.45 10.63
CA MET A 126 12.19 -25.27 11.93
C MET A 126 11.53 -23.88 12.07
N GLN A 127 12.12 -22.83 11.48
CA GLN A 127 11.55 -21.49 11.55
C GLN A 127 10.29 -21.39 10.69
N ASP A 128 10.23 -22.10 9.56
CA ASP A 128 9.02 -22.15 8.73
C ASP A 128 7.88 -22.81 9.50
N GLN A 129 8.17 -23.90 10.23
CA GLN A 129 7.20 -24.58 11.10
C GLN A 129 6.74 -23.69 12.27
N ILE A 130 7.63 -22.90 12.87
CA ILE A 130 7.27 -21.91 13.89
C ILE A 130 6.33 -20.84 13.31
N ILE A 131 6.65 -20.30 12.13
CA ILE A 131 5.79 -19.34 11.44
C ILE A 131 4.41 -19.94 11.17
N ALA A 132 4.35 -21.20 10.74
CA ALA A 132 3.09 -21.90 10.57
C ALA A 132 2.28 -22.00 11.86
N GLY A 133 2.94 -22.28 12.99
CA GLY A 133 2.32 -22.29 14.32
C GLY A 133 1.70 -20.94 14.69
N ILE A 134 2.42 -19.84 14.45
CA ILE A 134 1.93 -18.47 14.70
C ILE A 134 0.71 -18.16 13.81
N LEU A 135 0.76 -18.49 12.52
CA LEU A 135 -0.36 -18.31 11.60
C LEU A 135 -1.57 -19.14 12.04
N HIS A 136 -1.34 -20.41 12.38
CA HIS A 136 -2.40 -21.32 12.78
C HIS A 136 -3.10 -20.86 14.05
N SER A 137 -2.36 -20.45 15.09
CA SER A 137 -2.95 -19.93 16.33
C SER A 137 -3.77 -18.67 16.08
N THR A 138 -3.24 -17.74 15.27
CA THR A 138 -3.91 -16.48 14.94
C THR A 138 -5.25 -16.71 14.24
N LEU A 139 -5.33 -17.70 13.35
CA LEU A 139 -6.55 -17.98 12.58
C LEU A 139 -7.55 -18.83 13.36
N ALA A 140 -7.10 -19.67 14.29
CA ALA A 140 -7.95 -20.56 15.07
C ALA A 140 -8.74 -19.82 16.17
N ASP A 141 -8.16 -18.77 16.76
CA ASP A 141 -8.75 -18.03 17.87
C ASP A 141 -9.94 -17.12 17.47
N SER A 142 -10.22 -17.00 16.17
CA SER A 142 -11.08 -15.96 15.60
C SER A 142 -12.12 -16.54 14.63
N ALA A 143 -12.95 -17.47 15.13
CA ALA A 143 -14.01 -18.10 14.35
C ALA A 143 -15.11 -17.11 13.93
N GLY A 144 -14.96 -16.52 12.74
CA GLY A 144 -15.93 -15.58 12.15
C GLY A 144 -15.32 -14.25 11.72
N ASP A 145 -14.15 -13.91 12.25
CA ASP A 145 -13.44 -12.67 11.93
C ASP A 145 -12.83 -12.76 10.53
N ARG A 146 -12.68 -11.60 9.89
CA ARG A 146 -12.08 -11.49 8.54
C ARG A 146 -10.86 -10.59 8.52
N PHE A 147 -10.41 -10.15 9.68
CA PHE A 147 -9.21 -9.37 9.86
C PHE A 147 -8.44 -9.91 11.06
N PHE A 148 -7.15 -10.14 10.87
CA PHE A 148 -6.29 -10.71 11.89
C PHE A 148 -5.03 -9.87 12.03
N GLN A 149 -4.57 -9.70 13.26
CA GLN A 149 -3.30 -9.06 13.57
C GLN A 149 -2.38 -10.07 14.26
N LEU A 150 -1.12 -10.10 13.86
CA LEU A 150 -0.11 -10.92 14.52
C LEU A 150 1.25 -10.24 14.50
N PHE A 151 2.12 -10.65 15.41
CA PHE A 151 3.55 -10.37 15.31
C PHE A 151 4.25 -11.60 14.77
N ALA A 152 4.98 -11.44 13.67
CA ALA A 152 5.75 -12.52 13.07
C ALA A 152 7.08 -12.01 12.49
N PRO A 153 8.06 -12.89 12.26
CA PRO A 153 9.32 -12.49 11.66
C PRO A 153 9.18 -12.03 10.21
N LEU A 154 10.07 -11.15 9.72
CA LEU A 154 10.14 -10.73 8.30
C LEU A 154 10.17 -11.91 7.32
N LYS A 155 10.73 -13.05 7.75
CA LYS A 155 10.73 -14.30 7.00
C LYS A 155 9.32 -14.72 6.53
N LEU A 156 8.26 -14.40 7.28
CA LEU A 156 6.87 -14.64 6.86
C LEU A 156 6.56 -13.98 5.51
N LEU A 157 6.88 -12.69 5.35
CA LEU A 157 6.71 -11.98 4.07
C LEU A 157 7.56 -12.60 2.97
N HIS A 158 8.81 -12.97 3.26
CA HIS A 158 9.68 -13.65 2.29
C HIS A 158 9.03 -14.95 1.78
N LYS A 159 8.62 -15.84 2.69
CA LYS A 159 8.01 -17.13 2.32
C LYS A 159 6.69 -16.95 1.58
N ALA A 160 5.89 -15.96 1.93
CA ALA A 160 4.65 -15.66 1.22
C ALA A 160 4.91 -15.19 -0.22
N LEU A 161 5.96 -14.39 -0.45
CA LEU A 161 6.36 -13.98 -1.81
C LEU A 161 6.82 -15.17 -2.66
N GLU A 162 7.62 -16.08 -2.09
CA GLU A 162 8.02 -17.32 -2.78
C GLU A 162 6.80 -18.18 -3.13
N PHE A 163 5.90 -18.37 -2.17
CA PHE A 163 4.67 -19.13 -2.35
C PHE A 163 3.77 -18.52 -3.43
N ASN A 164 3.59 -17.19 -3.40
CA ASN A 164 2.79 -16.47 -4.37
C ASN A 164 3.34 -16.56 -5.79
N GLN A 165 4.68 -16.56 -5.97
CA GLN A 165 5.27 -16.75 -7.29
C GLN A 165 4.89 -18.10 -7.91
N LEU A 166 4.89 -19.18 -7.13
CA LEU A 166 4.47 -20.50 -7.59
C LEU A 166 2.97 -20.54 -7.90
N ARG A 167 2.15 -19.95 -7.03
CA ARG A 167 0.68 -19.90 -7.17
C ARG A 167 0.24 -19.12 -8.40
N LYS A 168 0.88 -17.97 -8.66
CA LYS A 168 0.65 -17.15 -9.86
C LYS A 168 0.91 -17.94 -11.14
N ALA A 169 1.99 -18.74 -11.19
CA ALA A 169 2.30 -19.58 -12.35
C ALA A 169 1.20 -20.63 -12.64
N SER A 170 0.48 -21.05 -11.60
CA SER A 170 -0.64 -22.00 -11.67
C SER A 170 -2.02 -21.34 -11.78
N GLY A 171 -2.10 -19.99 -11.78
CA GLY A 171 -3.36 -19.25 -11.82
C GLY A 171 -4.20 -19.38 -10.53
N GLU A 172 -3.59 -19.71 -9.41
CA GLU A 172 -4.26 -19.83 -8.12
C GLU A 172 -4.30 -18.48 -7.37
N SER A 173 -5.15 -18.38 -6.33
CA SER A 173 -5.21 -17.18 -5.47
C SER A 173 -3.85 -16.90 -4.80
N THR A 174 -3.65 -15.77 -4.14
CA THR A 174 -2.38 -15.46 -3.47
C THR A 174 -2.60 -15.15 -2.00
N VAL A 175 -1.57 -15.30 -1.19
CA VAL A 175 -1.59 -14.88 0.20
C VAL A 175 -1.46 -13.36 0.24
N GLU A 176 -2.39 -12.70 0.94
CA GLU A 176 -2.36 -11.26 1.20
C GLU A 176 -1.98 -11.04 2.66
N LEU A 177 -0.87 -10.35 2.88
CA LEU A 177 -0.38 -9.98 4.19
C LEU A 177 0.27 -8.61 4.12
N TYR A 178 0.14 -7.83 5.19
CA TYR A 178 0.58 -6.45 5.20
C TYR A 178 1.26 -6.09 6.52
N ILE A 179 2.56 -5.81 6.47
CA ILE A 179 3.24 -5.08 7.53
C ILE A 179 2.74 -3.64 7.45
N ALA A 180 1.91 -3.25 8.41
CA ALA A 180 1.26 -1.95 8.46
C ALA A 180 1.77 -1.14 9.65
N GLN A 181 2.04 0.15 9.40
CA GLN A 181 2.49 1.13 10.42
C GLN A 181 3.68 0.67 11.30
N SER A 182 4.57 -0.20 10.82
CA SER A 182 5.73 -0.63 11.61
C SER A 182 6.70 0.53 11.82
N LEU A 183 6.94 0.92 13.07
CA LEU A 183 7.70 2.11 13.42
C LEU A 183 9.17 1.99 12.99
N LEU A 184 9.72 3.04 12.37
CA LEU A 184 11.14 3.07 12.00
C LEU A 184 12.05 2.98 13.22
N ALA A 185 11.62 3.56 14.35
CA ALA A 185 12.37 3.58 15.60
C ALA A 185 12.61 2.17 16.18
N ASP A 186 11.74 1.20 15.85
CA ASP A 186 11.85 -0.18 16.31
C ASP A 186 12.80 -1.02 15.43
N LEU A 187 13.21 -0.50 14.27
CA LEU A 187 14.13 -1.19 13.37
C LEU A 187 15.57 -1.12 13.90
N PRO A 188 16.42 -2.13 13.61
CA PRO A 188 17.85 -2.02 13.85
C PRO A 188 18.47 -0.80 13.13
N THR A 189 19.51 -0.21 13.72
CA THR A 189 20.17 1.00 13.19
C THR A 189 20.57 0.88 11.72
N ARG A 190 20.98 -0.31 11.26
CA ARG A 190 21.36 -0.54 9.86
C ARG A 190 20.18 -0.31 8.90
N LEU A 191 18.97 -0.73 9.28
CA LEU A 191 17.77 -0.49 8.48
C LEU A 191 17.30 0.96 8.60
N GLN A 192 17.41 1.58 9.78
CA GLN A 192 17.08 3.01 9.95
C GLN A 192 17.93 3.90 9.04
N GLN A 193 19.21 3.57 8.84
CA GLN A 193 20.12 4.28 7.93
C GLN A 193 19.70 4.20 6.46
N ASP A 194 18.90 3.20 6.08
CA ASP A 194 18.37 3.07 4.72
C ASP A 194 17.09 3.87 4.49
N VAL A 195 16.50 4.43 5.55
CA VAL A 195 15.30 5.29 5.50
C VAL A 195 15.51 6.56 6.31
N PRO A 196 16.52 7.40 5.95
CA PRO A 196 16.75 8.64 6.65
C PRO A 196 15.55 9.59 6.50
N THR A 197 15.30 10.42 7.51
CA THR A 197 14.28 11.48 7.42
C THR A 197 14.62 12.45 6.27
N PRO A 198 13.71 12.65 5.30
CA PRO A 198 13.99 13.54 4.17
C PRO A 198 14.18 15.01 4.59
N THR A 199 15.02 15.76 3.86
CA THR A 199 15.24 17.19 4.11
C THR A 199 13.93 17.99 4.11
N LEU A 200 12.99 17.63 3.23
CA LEU A 200 11.65 18.24 3.21
C LEU A 200 10.96 18.14 4.58
N VAL A 201 11.05 17.00 5.24
CA VAL A 201 10.42 16.75 6.55
C VAL A 201 11.11 17.56 7.65
N LEU A 202 12.44 17.61 7.63
CA LEU A 202 13.24 18.32 8.62
C LEU A 202 13.11 19.84 8.51
N GLU A 203 12.90 20.35 7.30
CA GLU A 203 12.99 21.79 7.05
C GLU A 203 11.64 22.42 6.72
N ALA A 204 10.63 21.74 6.17
CA ALA A 204 9.41 22.43 5.75
C ALA A 204 8.62 23.02 6.94
N GLY A 205 8.51 22.29 8.04
CA GLY A 205 7.77 22.70 9.24
C GLY A 205 8.68 23.18 10.38
N LYS A 206 8.33 22.76 11.59
CA LYS A 206 9.15 22.88 12.81
C LYS A 206 10.34 21.91 12.83
N GLY A 207 10.28 20.87 12.01
CA GLY A 207 11.35 19.88 11.85
C GLY A 207 11.30 18.73 12.85
N ASP A 208 10.25 18.65 13.67
CA ASP A 208 9.99 17.48 14.51
C ASP A 208 9.21 16.40 13.76
N VAL A 209 9.69 15.16 13.87
CA VAL A 209 9.01 13.97 13.37
C VAL A 209 8.17 13.40 14.52
N TYR A 210 6.86 13.39 14.36
CA TYR A 210 5.93 12.81 15.32
C TYR A 210 6.00 11.29 15.31
N SER A 211 5.99 10.70 14.12
CA SER A 211 6.17 9.26 13.93
C SER A 211 6.60 8.98 12.49
N SER A 212 7.19 7.82 12.26
CA SER A 212 7.53 7.35 10.92
C SER A 212 7.39 5.84 10.85
N SER A 213 6.93 5.33 9.72
CA SER A 213 6.61 3.91 9.58
C SER A 213 6.98 3.35 8.21
N ILE A 214 7.37 2.08 8.18
CA ILE A 214 7.42 1.29 6.95
C ILE A 214 6.11 0.52 6.73
N TRP A 215 5.86 0.26 5.45
CA TRP A 215 4.74 -0.52 4.97
C TRP A 215 5.24 -1.51 3.93
N LEU A 216 5.09 -2.81 4.18
CA LEU A 216 5.56 -3.87 3.27
C LEU A 216 4.48 -4.95 3.17
N GLY A 217 4.15 -5.43 1.99
CA GLY A 217 3.13 -6.47 1.90
C GLY A 217 3.05 -7.16 0.55
N THR A 218 2.21 -8.18 0.50
CA THR A 218 1.79 -8.80 -0.74
C THR A 218 0.52 -8.15 -1.25
N GLU A 219 0.45 -7.90 -2.54
CA GLU A 219 -0.70 -7.23 -3.15
C GLU A 219 -1.93 -8.14 -3.27
N PRO A 220 -3.16 -7.58 -3.23
CA PRO A 220 -3.46 -6.16 -2.98
C PRO A 220 -3.27 -5.74 -1.51
N THR A 221 -2.76 -4.54 -1.30
CA THR A 221 -2.79 -3.85 0.00
C THR A 221 -3.88 -2.78 -0.02
N TYR A 222 -4.58 -2.59 1.11
CA TYR A 222 -5.65 -1.61 1.20
C TYR A 222 -5.67 -0.94 2.58
N THR A 223 -5.69 0.39 2.58
CA THR A 223 -5.95 1.21 3.78
C THR A 223 -7.26 1.98 3.58
N PRO A 224 -8.29 1.69 4.40
CA PRO A 224 -9.60 2.34 4.35
C PRO A 224 -9.54 3.86 4.49
N LEU A 225 -10.65 4.52 4.18
CA LEU A 225 -10.75 5.98 4.29
C LEU A 225 -10.58 6.45 5.74
N HIS A 226 -9.55 7.26 5.98
CA HIS A 226 -9.22 7.84 7.28
C HIS A 226 -8.53 9.20 7.10
N ARG A 227 -8.20 9.86 8.20
CA ARG A 227 -7.38 11.08 8.22
C ARG A 227 -6.36 10.99 9.36
N ASP A 228 -5.22 11.64 9.15
CA ASP A 228 -4.11 11.66 10.12
C ASP A 228 -4.09 12.96 10.94
N PRO A 229 -3.57 12.92 12.17
CA PRO A 229 -3.48 14.09 13.05
C PRO A 229 -2.33 15.05 12.69
N ASN A 230 -1.44 14.68 11.77
CA ASN A 230 -0.30 15.51 11.35
C ASN A 230 -0.16 15.47 9.81
N PRO A 231 0.51 16.46 9.21
CA PRO A 231 1.01 16.36 7.85
C PRO A 231 1.83 15.09 7.62
N ASN A 232 1.69 14.47 6.45
CA ASN A 232 2.34 13.22 6.10
C ASN A 232 3.15 13.36 4.80
N LEU A 233 4.41 12.94 4.80
CA LEU A 233 5.16 12.69 3.59
C LEU A 233 5.19 11.18 3.35
N PHE A 234 4.47 10.73 2.32
CA PHE A 234 4.35 9.32 1.94
C PHE A 234 5.23 9.02 0.72
N CYS A 235 6.21 8.13 0.87
CA CYS A 235 7.19 7.79 -0.16
C CYS A 235 6.99 6.35 -0.65
N GLN A 236 6.82 6.16 -1.95
CA GLN A 236 6.66 4.83 -2.54
C GLN A 236 8.02 4.24 -2.89
N LEU A 237 8.34 3.07 -2.33
CA LEU A 237 9.64 2.43 -2.48
C LEU A 237 9.62 1.27 -3.50
N HIS A 238 8.51 0.53 -3.59
CA HIS A 238 8.43 -0.60 -4.50
C HIS A 238 7.00 -0.81 -5.02
N ASN A 239 6.90 -1.06 -6.34
CA ASN A 239 5.63 -1.20 -7.04
C ASN A 239 4.75 0.07 -6.91
N GLN A 240 3.45 -0.03 -7.20
CA GLN A 240 2.57 1.13 -7.35
C GLN A 240 1.49 1.19 -6.27
N LYS A 241 1.14 2.42 -5.86
CA LYS A 241 -0.04 2.69 -5.03
C LYS A 241 -0.87 3.81 -5.64
N VAL A 242 -2.17 3.74 -5.45
CA VAL A 242 -3.12 4.80 -5.78
C VAL A 242 -3.70 5.33 -4.47
N VAL A 243 -3.67 6.65 -4.31
CA VAL A 243 -4.24 7.36 -3.16
C VAL A 243 -5.37 8.25 -3.64
N ARG A 244 -6.57 8.08 -3.08
CA ARG A 244 -7.66 9.04 -3.25
C ARG A 244 -7.74 9.94 -2.03
N LEU A 245 -7.78 11.25 -2.25
CA LEU A 245 -7.84 12.24 -1.18
C LEU A 245 -9.08 13.11 -1.31
N LEU A 246 -9.66 13.44 -0.15
CA LEU A 246 -10.81 14.31 0.00
C LEU A 246 -10.44 15.46 0.95
N PRO A 247 -10.81 16.72 0.63
CA PRO A 247 -10.68 17.82 1.56
C PRO A 247 -11.35 17.51 2.91
N PRO A 248 -10.89 18.09 4.03
CA PRO A 248 -11.38 17.76 5.37
C PRO A 248 -12.90 17.74 5.52
N GLN A 249 -13.58 18.77 5.00
CA GLN A 249 -15.03 18.92 5.09
C GLN A 249 -15.78 17.87 4.27
N LEU A 250 -15.25 17.53 3.10
CA LEU A 250 -15.88 16.57 2.19
C LEU A 250 -15.71 15.14 2.70
N GLY A 251 -14.51 14.77 3.16
CA GLY A 251 -14.28 13.45 3.75
C GLY A 251 -15.08 13.24 5.05
N GLU A 252 -15.21 14.27 5.89
CA GLU A 252 -16.05 14.21 7.09
C GLU A 252 -17.52 14.01 6.73
N LYS A 253 -18.04 14.76 5.74
CA LYS A 253 -19.40 14.60 5.23
C LYS A 253 -19.64 13.18 4.72
N LEU A 254 -18.72 12.64 3.91
CA LEU A 254 -18.82 11.29 3.37
C LEU A 254 -18.83 10.24 4.48
N TYR A 255 -17.92 10.37 5.45
CA TYR A 255 -17.87 9.47 6.61
C TYR A 255 -19.19 9.49 7.40
N LEU A 256 -19.68 10.67 7.75
CA LEU A 256 -20.94 10.81 8.50
C LEU A 256 -22.16 10.30 7.74
N GLN A 257 -22.19 10.44 6.41
CA GLN A 257 -23.24 9.84 5.58
C GLN A 257 -23.26 8.32 5.71
N VAL A 258 -22.10 7.66 5.67
CA VAL A 258 -22.01 6.21 5.88
C VAL A 258 -22.39 5.83 7.31
N GLN A 259 -21.96 6.59 8.33
CA GLN A 259 -22.38 6.35 9.71
C GLN A 259 -23.90 6.37 9.86
N VAL A 260 -24.57 7.38 9.29
CA VAL A 260 -26.03 7.49 9.35
C VAL A 260 -26.71 6.36 8.59
N GLN A 261 -26.24 6.04 7.38
CA GLN A 261 -26.76 4.95 6.56
C GLN A 261 -26.73 3.61 7.31
N LEU A 262 -25.62 3.35 8.01
CA LEU A 262 -25.40 2.10 8.74
C LEU A 262 -25.86 2.16 10.21
N ARG A 263 -26.38 3.30 10.67
CA ARG A 263 -26.81 3.56 12.07
C ARG A 263 -25.70 3.30 13.08
N LEU A 264 -24.47 3.70 12.75
CA LEU A 264 -23.28 3.57 13.58
C LEU A 264 -22.99 4.87 14.36
N GLN A 265 -22.12 4.78 15.36
CA GLN A 265 -21.62 5.92 16.15
C GLN A 265 -20.09 5.87 16.25
N GLY A 266 -19.41 5.83 15.12
CA GLY A 266 -17.95 5.83 15.02
C GLY A 266 -17.33 7.23 15.17
N SER A 267 -16.05 7.26 15.51
CA SER A 267 -15.25 8.49 15.62
C SER A 267 -14.53 8.78 14.32
N SER A 268 -14.70 9.99 13.78
CA SER A 268 -13.99 10.46 12.59
C SER A 268 -12.59 11.01 12.88
N ARG A 269 -12.20 11.17 14.16
CA ARG A 269 -10.97 11.88 14.56
C ARG A 269 -9.71 11.06 14.34
N MET A 270 -9.77 9.80 14.73
CA MET A 270 -8.70 8.82 14.59
C MET A 270 -9.36 7.46 14.47
N ARG A 271 -8.91 6.70 13.47
CA ARG A 271 -9.47 5.41 13.10
C ARG A 271 -8.43 4.33 13.30
N GLY A 272 -8.84 3.19 13.82
CA GLY A 272 -7.98 2.07 14.15
C GLY A 272 -8.48 0.77 13.52
N VAL A 273 -8.33 -0.34 14.24
CA VAL A 273 -8.68 -1.69 13.77
C VAL A 273 -10.14 -1.78 13.31
N GLU A 274 -11.04 -0.98 13.88
CA GLU A 274 -12.46 -1.01 13.54
C GLU A 274 -12.74 -0.60 12.08
N MET A 275 -11.80 0.05 11.39
CA MET A 275 -11.93 0.38 9.97
C MET A 275 -11.59 -0.76 9.02
N MET A 276 -10.91 -1.80 9.53
CA MET A 276 -10.27 -2.82 8.72
C MET A 276 -11.20 -3.97 8.32
N GLU A 277 -12.41 -4.03 8.87
CA GLU A 277 -13.41 -5.03 8.52
C GLU A 277 -14.86 -4.50 8.66
N GLY A 278 -15.83 -5.39 8.45
CA GLY A 278 -17.24 -5.08 8.60
C GLY A 278 -17.85 -4.31 7.43
N GLU A 279 -19.10 -3.93 7.62
CA GLU A 279 -19.92 -3.30 6.57
C GLU A 279 -19.52 -1.85 6.29
N GLU A 280 -19.12 -1.11 7.33
CA GLU A 280 -18.65 0.27 7.20
C GLU A 280 -17.44 0.37 6.26
N ARG A 281 -16.47 -0.54 6.39
CA ARG A 281 -15.33 -0.64 5.47
C ARG A 281 -15.78 -0.79 4.03
N LYS A 282 -16.72 -1.71 3.74
CA LYS A 282 -17.17 -1.98 2.37
C LYS A 282 -17.88 -0.78 1.77
N VAL A 283 -18.82 -0.18 2.52
CA VAL A 283 -19.59 0.97 2.04
C VAL A 283 -18.68 2.19 1.83
N LEU A 284 -17.73 2.45 2.73
CA LEU A 284 -16.73 3.50 2.53
C LEU A 284 -15.81 3.20 1.33
N GLN A 285 -15.40 1.95 1.17
CA GLN A 285 -14.59 1.53 0.02
C GLN A 285 -15.33 1.79 -1.29
N GLU A 286 -16.58 1.35 -1.41
CA GLU A 286 -17.43 1.59 -2.59
C GLU A 286 -17.65 3.08 -2.82
N ALA A 287 -17.98 3.84 -1.78
CA ALA A 287 -18.22 5.27 -1.89
C ALA A 287 -16.98 6.07 -2.35
N VAL A 288 -15.78 5.63 -2.00
CA VAL A 288 -14.53 6.28 -2.42
C VAL A 288 -14.03 5.76 -3.75
N TRP A 289 -14.09 4.45 -3.99
CA TRP A 289 -13.43 3.78 -5.11
C TRP A 289 -14.34 3.58 -6.33
N GLU A 290 -15.65 3.47 -6.11
CA GLU A 290 -16.67 3.20 -7.13
C GLU A 290 -17.90 4.12 -6.96
N PRO A 291 -17.73 5.44 -6.85
CA PRO A 291 -18.85 6.31 -6.57
C PRO A 291 -19.84 6.32 -7.75
N GLU A 292 -21.14 6.24 -7.43
CA GLU A 292 -22.21 6.28 -8.43
C GLU A 292 -22.18 7.57 -9.26
N THR A 293 -21.79 8.68 -8.60
CA THR A 293 -21.63 10.00 -9.21
C THR A 293 -20.21 10.54 -8.97
N PRO A 294 -19.67 11.38 -9.87
CA PRO A 294 -18.40 12.06 -9.65
C PRO A 294 -18.42 12.82 -8.31
N ILE A 295 -17.42 12.60 -7.47
CA ILE A 295 -17.21 13.40 -6.27
C ILE A 295 -16.35 14.60 -6.65
N GLU A 296 -16.97 15.78 -6.71
CA GLU A 296 -16.27 17.05 -6.94
C GLU A 296 -15.19 17.25 -5.86
N GLU A 297 -14.04 17.81 -6.25
CA GLU A 297 -12.87 18.04 -5.37
C GLU A 297 -12.13 16.80 -4.86
N MET A 298 -12.62 15.58 -5.10
CA MET A 298 -11.82 14.38 -4.84
C MET A 298 -10.63 14.36 -5.80
N CYS A 299 -9.43 14.15 -5.26
CA CYS A 299 -8.21 14.02 -6.05
C CYS A 299 -7.58 12.63 -5.94
N GLU A 300 -6.79 12.26 -6.94
CA GLU A 300 -6.13 10.97 -7.07
C GLU A 300 -4.64 11.18 -7.36
N ALA A 301 -3.80 10.47 -6.61
CA ALA A 301 -2.37 10.37 -6.83
C ALA A 301 -2.01 8.92 -7.14
N GLU A 302 -1.47 8.67 -8.33
CA GLU A 302 -0.85 7.40 -8.70
C GLU A 302 0.64 7.52 -8.43
N LEU A 303 1.17 6.71 -7.51
CA LEU A 303 2.55 6.72 -7.06
C LEU A 303 3.30 5.51 -7.61
N ASP A 304 4.34 5.77 -8.37
CA ASP A 304 5.35 4.77 -8.73
C ASP A 304 6.44 4.69 -7.66
N ALA A 305 7.22 3.60 -7.68
CA ALA A 305 8.48 3.55 -6.96
C ALA A 305 9.36 4.78 -7.31
N GLY A 306 9.77 5.53 -6.29
CA GLY A 306 10.51 6.78 -6.41
C GLY A 306 9.64 8.05 -6.31
N ASP A 307 8.31 7.95 -6.35
CA ASP A 307 7.43 9.11 -6.13
C ASP A 307 7.24 9.37 -4.62
N ALA A 308 6.87 10.61 -4.28
CA ALA A 308 6.39 10.97 -2.94
C ALA A 308 5.07 11.75 -3.02
N LEU A 309 4.24 11.64 -1.99
CA LEU A 309 2.99 12.38 -1.84
C LEU A 309 3.02 13.13 -0.52
N PHE A 310 2.80 14.44 -0.57
CA PHE A 310 2.47 15.22 0.61
C PHE A 310 0.96 15.19 0.85
N ILE A 311 0.57 14.68 2.02
CA ILE A 311 -0.82 14.67 2.50
C ILE A 311 -0.91 15.69 3.63
N PRO A 312 -1.65 16.80 3.45
CA PRO A 312 -1.75 17.81 4.49
C PRO A 312 -2.58 17.33 5.69
N GLU A 313 -2.35 17.94 6.84
CA GLU A 313 -3.10 17.67 8.07
C GLU A 313 -4.61 17.71 7.84
N GLY A 314 -5.32 16.68 8.33
CA GLY A 314 -6.78 16.61 8.29
C GLY A 314 -7.38 16.20 6.94
N TRP A 315 -6.56 16.02 5.90
CA TRP A 315 -7.04 15.45 4.63
C TRP A 315 -7.40 13.99 4.80
N TRP A 316 -8.59 13.65 4.31
CA TRP A 316 -9.04 12.27 4.28
C TRP A 316 -8.41 11.56 3.09
N HIS A 317 -7.99 10.32 3.28
CA HIS A 317 -7.36 9.55 2.23
C HIS A 317 -7.63 8.05 2.38
N SER A 318 -7.71 7.37 1.24
CA SER A 318 -7.75 5.92 1.13
C SER A 318 -6.69 5.48 0.14
N VAL A 319 -6.00 4.37 0.46
CA VAL A 319 -4.83 3.90 -0.28
C VAL A 319 -5.07 2.48 -0.74
N LYS A 320 -4.76 2.18 -2.00
CA LYS A 320 -4.71 0.82 -2.52
C LYS A 320 -3.43 0.58 -3.32
N SER A 321 -2.91 -0.63 -3.32
CA SER A 321 -1.90 -1.01 -4.31
C SER A 321 -2.55 -1.29 -5.67
N SER A 322 -1.76 -1.23 -6.74
CA SER A 322 -2.24 -1.40 -8.12
C SER A 322 -1.40 -2.36 -8.98
N GLY A 323 -0.47 -3.08 -8.37
CA GLY A 323 0.28 -4.17 -8.98
C GLY A 323 -0.52 -5.47 -9.07
N ALA A 324 0.14 -6.54 -9.51
CA ALA A 324 -0.50 -7.84 -9.66
C ALA A 324 -0.66 -8.54 -8.31
N SER A 325 -1.74 -9.30 -8.14
CA SER A 325 -2.02 -10.09 -6.94
C SER A 325 -0.82 -10.96 -6.56
N GLY A 326 -0.43 -10.87 -5.29
CA GLY A 326 0.68 -11.59 -4.67
C GLY A 326 2.05 -10.94 -4.83
N ASP A 327 2.19 -9.86 -5.60
CA ASP A 327 3.46 -9.15 -5.76
C ASP A 327 3.84 -8.37 -4.50
N LEU A 328 5.13 -8.08 -4.36
CA LEU A 328 5.62 -7.21 -3.31
C LEU A 328 5.17 -5.76 -3.58
N ASN A 329 4.80 -5.05 -2.51
CA ASN A 329 4.65 -3.60 -2.48
C ASN A 329 5.36 -3.03 -1.25
N GLY A 330 5.92 -1.83 -1.36
CA GLY A 330 6.65 -1.20 -0.27
C GLY A 330 6.55 0.33 -0.27
N SER A 331 6.34 0.91 0.92
CA SER A 331 6.29 2.35 1.14
C SER A 331 6.90 2.71 2.50
N VAL A 332 7.23 3.98 2.69
CA VAL A 332 7.65 4.55 3.98
C VAL A 332 7.02 5.93 4.13
N ASN A 333 6.71 6.34 5.35
CA ASN A 333 6.12 7.66 5.58
C ASN A 333 6.63 8.33 6.86
N TRP A 334 6.47 9.66 6.89
CA TRP A 334 6.78 10.50 8.04
C TRP A 334 5.59 11.40 8.36
N TRP A 335 5.09 11.31 9.59
CA TRP A 335 4.23 12.31 10.19
C TRP A 335 5.09 13.37 10.87
N PHE A 336 4.92 14.63 10.47
CA PHE A 336 5.83 15.71 10.87
C PHE A 336 5.09 17.02 11.10
N ARG A 337 5.75 17.99 11.73
CA ARG A 337 5.18 19.30 12.10
C ARG A 337 6.07 20.44 11.69
#